data_AF-A0AAP0JLN0-F1
#
_entry.id   AF-A0AAP0JLN0-F1
#
_cell.length_a   1.000
_cell.length_b   1.000
_cell.length_c   1.000
_cell.angle_alpha   90.00
_cell.angle_beta   90.00
_cell.angle_gamma   90.00
#
_symmetry.space_group_name_H-M   'P 1'
#
loop_
_entity.id
_entity.type
_entity.pdbx_description
1 polymer ?
#
loop_
_entity_poly.entity_id
_entity_poly.type
_entity_poly.pdbx_seq_one_letter_code
_entity_poly.pdbx_strand_id
1 'polypeptide(L)'
;MLLTADHDDRVMPLGLLHSLKLLAVHEGRNHEVRELVKNAGLKLHSLKRMRIGGYRLPSDLGFGKHVELKNKELKSLGWNN
;
A
#
# COMPACT_ATOMS: atom_id res chain seq x y z
N MET A 1 13.58 -6.82 20.60
CA MET A 1 12.22 -6.33 20.91
C MET A 1 11.86 -5.35 19.80
N LEU A 2 11.03 -5.74 18.83
CA LEU A 2 10.66 -4.88 17.69
C LEU A 2 9.14 -4.73 17.69
N LEU A 3 8.66 -3.56 18.09
CA LEU A 3 7.28 -3.13 17.96
C LEU A 3 7.11 -2.58 16.55
N THR A 4 6.18 -3.14 15.75
CA THR A 4 5.78 -2.51 14.49
C THR A 4 4.78 -1.40 14.81
N ALA A 5 5.25 -0.15 14.74
CA ALA A 5 4.38 1.03 14.80
C ALA A 5 3.69 1.21 13.45
N ASP A 6 2.36 1.17 13.44
CA ASP A 6 1.57 1.70 12.34
C ASP A 6 1.45 3.23 12.49
N HIS A 7 1.03 3.93 11.43
CA HIS A 7 0.94 5.41 11.37
C HIS A 7 -0.08 6.05 12.35
N ASP A 8 -0.60 5.29 13.31
CA ASP A 8 -1.64 5.68 14.27
C ASP A 8 -1.23 5.40 15.73
N ASP A 9 0.07 5.22 16.02
CA ASP A 9 0.70 5.11 17.36
C ASP A 9 0.03 4.19 18.41
N ARG A 10 -0.89 3.31 17.98
CA ARG A 10 -1.54 2.34 18.86
C ARG A 10 -0.66 1.11 19.02
N VAL A 11 -0.08 0.97 20.22
CA VAL A 11 0.66 -0.23 20.65
C VAL A 11 -0.29 -1.44 20.61
N MET A 12 -0.05 -2.37 19.68
CA MET A 12 -0.82 -3.61 19.60
C MET A 12 -0.16 -4.72 20.45
N PRO A 13 -0.95 -5.51 21.20
CA PRO A 13 -0.41 -6.65 21.95
C PRO A 13 0.13 -7.71 20.98
N LEU A 14 1.24 -8.34 21.37
CA LEU A 14 2.07 -9.28 20.60
C LEU A 14 1.35 -10.55 20.06
N GLY A 15 0.04 -10.70 20.29
CA GLY A 15 -0.73 -11.92 20.06
C GLY A 15 -1.61 -11.95 18.81
N LEU A 16 -1.75 -10.85 18.06
CA LEU A 16 -2.52 -10.86 16.80
C LEU A 16 -1.55 -10.87 15.61
N LEU A 17 -1.30 -12.05 15.04
CA LEU A 17 -0.64 -12.19 13.75
C LEU A 17 -1.51 -11.52 12.68
N HIS A 18 -1.30 -10.23 12.44
CA HIS A 18 -1.90 -9.54 11.30
C HIS A 18 -1.23 -10.05 10.02
N SER A 19 -1.92 -10.92 9.28
CA SER A 19 -1.47 -11.40 7.99
C SER A 19 -1.46 -10.25 6.96
N LEU A 20 -0.32 -9.97 6.34
CA LEU A 20 -0.26 -9.06 5.19
C LEU A 20 -0.98 -9.69 3.99
N LYS A 21 -1.97 -8.99 3.43
CA LYS A 21 -2.71 -9.41 2.25
C LYS A 21 -2.45 -8.42 1.12
N LEU A 22 -2.00 -8.93 -0.03
CA LEU A 22 -1.83 -8.14 -1.25
C LEU A 22 -3.13 -8.21 -2.05
N LEU A 23 -3.69 -7.04 -2.36
CA LEU A 23 -4.85 -6.90 -3.23
C LEU A 23 -4.46 -6.05 -4.44
N ALA A 24 -4.83 -6.51 -5.63
CA ALA A 24 -4.74 -5.73 -6.86
C ALA A 24 -6.15 -5.30 -7.27
N VAL A 25 -6.31 -4.00 -7.52
CA VAL A 25 -7.54 -3.41 -8.09
C VAL A 25 -7.18 -2.76 -9.42
N HIS A 26 -8.10 -2.84 -10.37
CA HIS A 26 -7.96 -2.20 -11.69
C HIS A 26 -8.76 -0.89 -11.79
N GLU A 27 -9.50 -0.56 -10.72
CA GLU A 27 -10.26 0.68 -10.57
C GLU A 27 -9.70 1.50 -9.39
N GLY A 28 -10.33 2.65 -9.13
CA GLY A 28 -9.95 3.55 -8.04
C GLY A 28 -11.15 4.25 -7.42
N ARG A 29 -12.22 3.51 -7.12
CA ARG A 29 -13.43 4.08 -6.50
C ARG A 29 -13.11 4.58 -5.09
N ASN A 30 -13.92 5.53 -4.61
CA ASN A 30 -13.75 6.06 -3.26
C ASN A 30 -13.85 4.92 -2.22
N HIS A 31 -12.82 4.80 -1.38
CA HIS A 31 -12.71 3.77 -0.34
C HIS A 31 -12.87 2.31 -0.82
N GLU A 32 -12.64 2.02 -2.11
CA GLU A 32 -12.90 0.70 -2.70
C GLU A 32 -12.28 -0.46 -1.92
N VAL A 33 -10.98 -0.38 -1.63
CA VAL A 33 -10.27 -1.43 -0.89
C VAL A 33 -10.83 -1.61 0.52
N ARG A 34 -11.25 -0.53 1.18
CA ARG A 34 -11.81 -0.59 2.54
C ARG A 34 -13.16 -1.31 2.53
N GLU A 35 -14.01 -0.99 1.57
CA GLU A 35 -15.32 -1.63 1.42
C GLU A 35 -15.18 -3.11 1.03
N LEU A 36 -14.26 -3.46 0.11
CA LEU A 36 -13.99 -4.86 -0.24
C LEU A 36 -13.56 -5.69 0.97
N VAL A 37 -12.64 -5.17 1.79
CA VAL A 37 -12.17 -5.87 2.99
C VAL A 37 -13.28 -6.03 4.03
N LYS A 38 -14.08 -4.98 4.24
CA LYS A 38 -15.25 -5.01 5.13
C LYS A 38 -16.30 -6.03 4.67
N ASN A 39 -16.61 -6.06 3.38
CA ASN A 39 -17.59 -6.99 2.79
C ASN A 39 -17.11 -8.45 2.87
N ALA A 40 -15.81 -8.69 2.92
CA ALA A 40 -15.23 -10.01 3.18
C ALA A 40 -15.23 -10.39 4.68
N GLY A 41 -15.81 -9.59 5.56
CA GLY A 41 -15.84 -9.83 7.01
C GLY A 41 -14.50 -9.61 7.70
N LEU A 42 -13.57 -8.89 7.07
CA LEU A 42 -12.23 -8.61 7.60
C LEU A 42 -12.12 -7.18 8.13
N LYS A 43 -11.22 -6.97 9.09
CA LYS A 43 -10.86 -5.64 9.60
C LYS A 43 -9.56 -5.17 8.97
N LEU A 44 -9.59 -3.99 8.34
CA LEU A 44 -8.40 -3.34 7.79
C LEU A 44 -7.71 -2.51 8.88
N HIS A 45 -6.48 -2.87 9.22
CA HIS A 45 -5.66 -2.12 10.19
C HIS A 45 -4.79 -1.07 9.50
N SER A 46 -4.09 -1.47 8.44
CA SER A 46 -3.30 -0.56 7.60
C SER A 46 -3.45 -0.87 6.12
N LEU A 47 -3.26 0.18 5.33
CA LEU A 47 -3.32 0.13 3.88
C LEU A 47 -2.13 0.90 3.32
N LYS A 48 -1.29 0.20 2.55
CA LYS A 48 -0.15 0.80 1.84
C LYS A 48 -0.22 0.44 0.37
N ARG A 49 -0.18 1.44 -0.50
CA ARG A 49 -0.07 1.25 -1.95
C ARG A 49 1.39 0.94 -2.31
N MET A 50 1.64 -0.25 -2.83
CA MET A 50 3.00 -0.73 -3.16
C MET A 50 3.35 -0.64 -4.65
N ARG A 51 2.34 -0.56 -5.54
CA ARG A 51 2.51 -0.57 -6.99
C ARG A 51 1.37 0.17 -7.67
N ILE A 52 1.63 0.79 -8.81
CA ILE A 52 0.63 1.34 -9.73
C ILE A 52 1.06 0.93 -11.14
N GLY A 53 0.18 0.27 -11.89
CA GLY A 53 0.52 -0.27 -13.21
C GLY A 53 1.82 -1.09 -13.15
N GLY A 54 2.78 -0.79 -14.03
CA GLY A 54 4.10 -1.40 -14.04
C GLY A 54 5.06 -0.92 -12.95
N TYR A 55 4.81 0.23 -12.32
CA TYR A 55 5.73 0.90 -11.40
C TYR A 55 5.56 0.45 -9.94
N ARG A 56 6.68 0.08 -9.29
CA ARG A 56 6.72 -0.35 -7.88
C ARG A 56 7.31 0.76 -7.01
N LEU A 57 6.74 0.96 -5.82
CA LEU A 57 7.29 1.88 -4.82
C LEU A 57 8.71 1.43 -4.41
N PRO A 58 9.74 2.29 -4.52
CA PRO A 58 11.08 1.97 -4.04
C PRO A 58 11.08 1.69 -2.53
N SER A 59 11.79 0.64 -2.10
CA SER A 59 11.84 0.22 -0.70
C SER A 59 12.65 1.15 0.20
N ASP A 60 13.55 1.92 -0.40
CA ASP A 60 14.44 2.90 0.21
C ASP A 60 13.84 4.33 0.24
N LEU A 61 12.66 4.53 -0.37
CA LEU A 61 11.98 5.83 -0.33
C LEU A 61 11.31 6.05 1.02
N GLY A 62 11.87 6.96 1.82
CA GLY A 62 11.33 7.34 3.13
C GLY A 62 9.94 7.97 3.05
N PHE A 63 9.17 7.89 4.14
CA PHE A 63 7.86 8.55 4.24
C PHE A 63 7.99 10.06 4.01
N GLY A 64 7.04 10.63 3.26
CA GLY A 64 7.04 12.04 2.88
C GLY A 64 8.09 12.44 1.85
N LYS A 65 8.93 11.51 1.37
CA LYS A 65 9.88 11.76 0.28
C LYS A 65 9.24 11.48 -1.07
N HIS A 66 9.80 12.10 -2.10
CA HIS A 66 9.44 11.86 -3.49
C HIS A 66 10.70 11.54 -4.30
N VAL A 67 10.49 10.89 -5.44
CA VAL A 67 11.53 10.61 -6.43
C VAL A 67 10.95 10.93 -7.80
N GLU A 68 11.77 11.54 -8.65
CA GLU A 68 11.40 11.79 -10.04
C GLU A 68 11.44 10.50 -10.85
N LEU A 69 10.44 10.30 -11.71
CA LEU A 69 10.35 9.10 -12.53
C LEU A 69 11.30 9.20 -13.74
N LYS A 70 12.03 8.12 -13.99
CA LYS A 70 12.85 7.96 -15.20
C LYS A 70 11.94 7.61 -16.39
N ASN A 71 12.42 7.86 -17.61
CA ASN A 71 11.70 7.52 -18.85
C ASN A 71 11.21 6.06 -18.90
N LYS A 72 11.99 5.10 -18.37
CA LYS A 72 11.57 3.68 -18.29
C LYS A 72 10.35 3.48 -17.38
N GLU A 73 10.27 4.22 -16.28
CA GLU A 73 9.19 4.14 -15.30
C GLU A 73 7.93 4.82 -15.82
N LEU A 74 8.07 5.96 -16.51
CA LEU A 74 6.97 6.60 -17.23
C LEU A 74 6.34 5.65 -18.27
N LYS A 75 7.15 4.98 -19.08
CA LYS A 75 6.66 3.95 -20.01
C LYS A 75 5.93 2.81 -19.29
N SER A 76 6.41 2.43 -18.10
CA SER A 76 5.77 1.38 -17.28
C SER A 76 4.39 1.80 -16.72
N LEU A 77 4.07 3.09 -16.75
CA LEU A 77 2.76 3.65 -16.41
C LEU A 77 1.87 3.84 -17.64
N GLY A 78 2.31 3.44 -18.84
CA GLY A 78 1.58 3.64 -20.09
C GLY A 78 1.76 5.03 -20.68
N TRP A 79 2.76 5.80 -20.23
CA TRP A 79 3.10 7.07 -20.85
C TRP A 79 3.74 6.84 -22.21
N ASN A 80 2.99 7.16 -23.27
CA ASN A 80 3.46 7.12 -24.65
C ASN A 80 3.75 8.56 -25.09
N ASN A 81 5.04 8.93 -25.14
CA ASN A 81 5.51 10.10 -25.89
C ASN A 81 5.81 9.70 -27.33
#